data_AF-A0AAV7XZW2-F1
#
_entry.id   AF-A0AAV7XZW2-F1
#
_cell.length_a   1.000
_cell.length_b   1.000
_cell.length_c   1.000
_cell.angle_alpha   90.00
_cell.angle_beta   90.00
_cell.angle_gamma   90.00
#
_symmetry.space_group_name_H-M   'P 1'
#
loop_
_entity.id
_entity.type
_entity.pdbx_description
1 polymer ?
#
loop_
_entity_poly.entity_id
_entity_poly.type
_entity_poly.pdbx_seq_one_letter_code
_entity_poly.pdbx_strand_id
1 'polypeptide(L)'
;MSKSQRMSQSQRLSQSQRLSQSQPLSQGTPRSQAAISSGDLQELARSTVRYLLMNDFNKVPIKHADIVKNVTKNATKNTGQVMALAAKMLKEIYGITLLDDSQSSKHYILVNAMKHQEHMDACPETRGDMILLAIILSYIFMQTNGRWRDSGVEQTKVLSFLKTLQIETDVIHEYFGDVKKKLDLFRSQKYLELVRIENTDPPKSEYRWGLRAVEEVSPREALTFASEMYGRERIESWAAHFKAVTEYEKTTRR
;
A
#
# COMPACT_ATOMS: atom_id res chain seq x y z
N MET A 1 -55.41 -50.42 40.15
CA MET A 1 -55.57 -51.28 41.35
C MET A 1 -54.18 -51.82 41.66
N SER A 2 -53.45 -51.34 42.66
CA SER A 2 -53.69 -51.47 44.09
C SER A 2 -52.50 -52.27 44.64
N LYS A 3 -51.67 -51.60 45.46
CA LYS A 3 -50.95 -52.17 46.62
C LYS A 3 -49.82 -53.16 46.29
N SER A 4 -48.76 -53.32 47.07
CA SER A 4 -48.34 -52.73 48.35
C SER A 4 -46.87 -53.14 48.53
N GLN A 5 -46.12 -52.30 49.24
CA GLN A 5 -45.24 -52.61 50.39
C GLN A 5 -44.53 -53.98 50.40
N ARG A 6 -43.24 -54.07 50.71
CA ARG A 6 -42.69 -53.66 52.02
C ARG A 6 -41.14 -53.71 52.00
N MET A 7 -40.54 -52.76 52.70
CA MET A 7 -39.10 -52.63 52.96
C MET A 7 -38.56 -53.66 53.97
N SER A 8 -37.21 -53.79 53.94
CA SER A 8 -36.29 -53.90 55.10
C SER A 8 -36.21 -55.27 55.79
N GLN A 9 -35.08 -55.88 56.13
CA GLN A 9 -33.68 -55.47 56.34
C GLN A 9 -32.85 -56.76 56.50
N SER A 10 -31.58 -56.79 56.08
CA SER A 10 -30.48 -57.33 56.91
C SER A 10 -29.12 -57.23 56.21
N GLN A 11 -28.12 -56.92 57.03
CA GLN A 11 -26.74 -56.53 56.69
C GLN A 11 -25.78 -57.72 56.59
N ARG A 12 -24.75 -57.55 55.73
CA ARG A 12 -23.31 -57.93 55.88
C ARG A 12 -22.97 -59.44 56.05
N LEU A 13 -21.91 -60.06 55.50
CA LEU A 13 -20.69 -59.78 54.72
C LEU A 13 -20.30 -61.17 54.14
N SER A 14 -19.77 -61.35 52.92
CA SER A 14 -18.32 -61.35 52.64
C SER A 14 -18.03 -62.08 51.32
N GLN A 15 -16.85 -61.78 50.76
CA GLN A 15 -16.06 -62.54 49.78
C GLN A 15 -16.32 -62.41 48.26
N SER A 16 -15.40 -61.64 47.66
CA SER A 16 -14.46 -62.02 46.59
C SER A 16 -14.89 -62.12 45.11
N GLN A 17 -14.04 -61.46 44.30
CA GLN A 17 -13.70 -61.67 42.89
C GLN A 17 -14.68 -61.16 41.81
N ARG A 18 -14.30 -60.07 41.12
CA ARG A 18 -13.73 -60.10 39.75
C ARG A 18 -13.55 -58.70 39.15
N LEU A 19 -12.34 -58.48 38.64
CA LEU A 19 -11.98 -57.88 37.34
C LEU A 19 -12.80 -56.69 36.81
N SER A 20 -12.19 -55.51 36.80
CA SER A 20 -12.14 -54.67 35.60
C SER A 20 -10.93 -53.74 35.62
N GLN A 21 -9.97 -54.04 34.75
CA GLN A 21 -8.98 -53.08 34.28
C GLN A 21 -9.70 -51.98 33.49
N SER A 22 -9.53 -50.73 33.90
CA SER A 22 -9.75 -49.58 33.03
C SER A 22 -8.48 -48.73 33.05
N GLN A 23 -7.67 -48.87 32.00
CA GLN A 23 -6.64 -47.89 31.66
C GLN A 23 -7.32 -46.57 31.26
N PRO A 24 -6.87 -45.40 31.74
CA PRO A 24 -7.23 -44.16 31.10
C PRO A 24 -6.43 -44.02 29.79
N LEU A 25 -7.17 -43.79 28.70
CA LEU A 25 -6.67 -43.40 27.39
C LEU A 25 -5.65 -42.26 27.50
N SER A 26 -4.56 -42.43 26.76
CA SER A 26 -3.48 -41.48 26.52
C SER A 26 -3.98 -40.05 26.39
N GLN A 27 -3.49 -39.18 27.27
CA GLN A 27 -3.55 -37.74 27.06
C GLN A 27 -2.79 -37.42 25.77
N GLY A 28 -3.55 -37.13 24.71
CA GLY A 28 -3.01 -36.43 23.55
C GLY A 28 -2.46 -35.10 24.05
N THR A 29 -1.13 -34.97 24.03
CA THR A 29 -0.44 -33.70 24.24
C THR A 29 -1.04 -32.70 23.25
N PRO A 30 -1.45 -31.49 23.66
CA PRO A 30 -1.72 -30.46 22.69
C PRO A 30 -0.42 -30.27 21.91
N ARG A 31 -0.47 -30.46 20.60
CA ARG A 31 0.62 -30.18 19.68
C ARG A 31 0.92 -28.69 19.81
N SER A 32 1.80 -28.34 20.75
CA SER A 32 2.38 -27.01 20.88
C SER A 32 2.97 -26.72 19.51
N GLN A 33 2.29 -25.84 18.76
CA GLN A 33 2.82 -25.34 17.51
C GLN A 33 4.15 -24.69 17.87
N ALA A 34 5.25 -25.35 17.52
CA ALA A 34 6.58 -24.88 17.84
C ALA A 34 6.70 -23.42 17.38
N ALA A 35 7.13 -22.54 18.28
CA ALA A 35 7.49 -21.19 17.90
C ALA A 35 8.53 -21.29 16.78
N ILE A 36 8.25 -20.63 15.64
CA ILE A 36 9.17 -20.56 14.50
C ILE A 36 10.54 -20.12 15.04
N SER A 37 11.61 -20.81 14.65
CA SER A 37 12.95 -20.44 15.11
C SER A 37 13.31 -19.04 14.60
N SER A 38 14.18 -18.32 15.32
CA SER A 38 14.65 -17.00 14.87
C SER A 38 15.33 -17.06 13.49
N GLY A 39 15.95 -18.19 13.15
CA GLY A 39 16.53 -18.46 11.83
C GLY A 39 15.47 -18.53 10.72
N ASP A 40 14.41 -19.31 10.94
CA ASP A 40 13.30 -19.44 9.98
C ASP A 40 12.58 -18.11 9.74
N LEU A 41 12.45 -17.27 10.78
CA LEU A 41 11.85 -15.94 10.66
C LEU A 41 12.68 -15.01 9.75
N GLN A 42 14.00 -15.02 9.89
CA GLN A 42 14.88 -14.22 9.03
C GLN A 42 14.86 -14.71 7.58
N GLU A 43 14.83 -16.02 7.35
CA GLU A 43 14.75 -16.57 6.00
C GLU A 43 13.42 -16.22 5.31
N LEU A 44 12.30 -16.29 6.06
CA LEU A 44 11.01 -15.82 5.57
C LEU A 44 11.03 -14.33 5.25
N ALA A 45 11.64 -13.48 6.10
CA ALA A 45 11.76 -12.06 5.82
C ALA A 45 12.60 -11.79 4.56
N ARG A 46 13.75 -12.46 4.38
CA ARG A 46 14.55 -12.37 3.14
C ARG A 46 13.76 -12.79 1.91
N SER A 47 12.97 -13.85 2.04
CA SER A 47 12.10 -14.34 0.95
C SER A 47 11.00 -13.33 0.62
N THR A 48 10.41 -12.70 1.64
CA THR A 48 9.44 -11.61 1.48
C THR A 48 10.07 -10.41 0.77
N VAL A 49 11.29 -10.00 1.13
CA VAL A 49 12.01 -8.92 0.45
C VAL A 49 12.20 -9.24 -1.04
N ARG A 50 12.71 -10.44 -1.37
CA ARG A 50 12.88 -10.87 -2.77
C ARG A 50 11.55 -10.86 -3.53
N TYR A 51 10.48 -11.38 -2.90
CA TYR A 51 9.15 -11.39 -3.49
C TYR A 51 8.65 -9.97 -3.78
N LEU A 52 8.76 -9.06 -2.81
CA LEU A 52 8.34 -7.66 -2.96
C LEU A 52 9.10 -6.98 -4.10
N LEU A 53 10.43 -7.11 -4.15
CA LEU A 53 11.26 -6.50 -5.20
C LEU A 53 10.92 -7.05 -6.60
N MET A 54 10.69 -8.36 -6.72
CA MET A 54 10.35 -9.00 -8.00
C MET A 54 8.96 -8.60 -8.50
N ASN A 55 8.03 -8.27 -7.60
CA ASN A 55 6.65 -7.90 -7.94
C ASN A 55 6.43 -6.39 -8.05
N ASP A 56 7.46 -5.56 -7.82
CA ASP A 56 7.36 -4.09 -7.93
C ASP A 56 7.69 -3.55 -9.35
N PHE A 57 7.98 -4.43 -10.32
CA PHE A 57 8.38 -4.01 -11.68
C PHE A 57 7.38 -3.05 -12.35
N ASN A 58 6.08 -3.38 -12.31
CA ASN A 58 5.03 -2.54 -12.89
C ASN A 58 4.51 -1.46 -11.92
N LYS A 59 5.11 -1.36 -10.73
CA LYS A 59 4.70 -0.44 -9.67
C LYS A 59 3.23 -0.62 -9.25
N VAL A 60 2.62 -1.77 -9.47
CA VAL A 60 1.24 -2.03 -9.01
C VAL A 60 1.27 -2.50 -7.55
N PRO A 61 0.37 -2.03 -6.67
CA PRO A 61 0.31 -2.45 -5.27
C PRO A 61 0.22 -3.97 -5.10
N ILE A 62 1.05 -4.50 -4.21
CA ILE A 62 1.21 -5.93 -3.95
C ILE A 62 0.24 -6.34 -2.84
N LYS A 63 -0.62 -7.31 -3.11
CA LYS A 63 -1.60 -7.80 -2.13
C LYS A 63 -0.92 -8.56 -0.99
N HIS A 64 -1.28 -8.23 0.25
CA HIS A 64 -0.86 -9.00 1.43
C HIS A 64 -1.22 -10.49 1.30
N ALA A 65 -2.40 -10.80 0.76
CA ALA A 65 -2.84 -12.18 0.56
C ALA A 65 -1.89 -12.98 -0.36
N ASP A 66 -1.36 -12.35 -1.40
CA ASP A 66 -0.42 -12.98 -2.32
C ASP A 66 0.94 -13.20 -1.66
N ILE A 67 1.40 -12.27 -0.83
CA ILE A 67 2.62 -12.45 -0.01
C ILE A 67 2.46 -13.64 0.94
N VAL A 68 1.34 -13.73 1.66
CA VAL A 68 1.07 -14.85 2.59
C VAL A 68 1.02 -16.18 1.85
N LYS A 69 0.36 -16.22 0.70
CA LYS A 69 0.24 -17.43 -0.11
C LYS A 69 1.59 -17.90 -0.65
N ASN A 70 2.36 -16.97 -1.23
CA ASN A 70 3.56 -17.31 -2.00
C ASN A 70 4.83 -17.40 -1.14
N VAL A 71 4.88 -16.71 0.01
CA VAL A 71 6.08 -16.67 0.86
C VAL A 71 5.88 -17.45 2.15
N THR A 72 4.82 -17.15 2.92
CA THR A 72 4.62 -17.81 4.23
C THR A 72 3.86 -19.13 4.12
N LYS A 73 3.44 -19.54 2.91
CA LYS A 73 2.67 -20.77 2.66
C LYS A 73 1.46 -20.92 3.60
N ASN A 74 0.76 -19.81 3.86
CA ASN A 74 -0.38 -19.72 4.80
C ASN A 74 -0.05 -19.88 6.29
N ALA A 75 1.22 -19.79 6.69
CA ALA A 75 1.60 -19.69 8.11
C ALA A 75 1.26 -18.29 8.66
N THR A 76 0.00 -18.07 8.99
CA THR A 76 -0.54 -16.73 9.32
C THR A 76 -0.03 -16.14 10.63
N LYS A 77 0.33 -16.98 11.61
CA LYS A 77 0.61 -16.56 12.99
C LYS A 77 1.76 -15.55 13.15
N ASN A 78 2.75 -15.54 12.24
CA ASN A 78 3.94 -14.67 12.35
C ASN A 78 4.10 -13.68 11.19
N THR A 79 3.09 -13.54 10.33
CA THR A 79 3.17 -12.70 9.13
C THR A 79 3.52 -11.25 9.46
N GLY A 80 2.95 -10.69 10.54
CA GLY A 80 3.25 -9.32 10.97
C GLY A 80 4.73 -9.10 11.32
N GLN A 81 5.36 -10.06 12.01
CA GLN A 81 6.79 -9.98 12.36
C GLN A 81 7.68 -10.12 11.12
N VAL A 82 7.33 -11.04 10.22
CA VAL A 82 8.02 -11.22 8.93
C VAL A 82 7.97 -9.92 8.11
N MET A 83 6.79 -9.30 8.01
CA MET A 83 6.60 -8.06 7.26
C MET A 83 7.37 -6.88 7.89
N ALA A 84 7.35 -6.75 9.22
CA ALA A 84 8.12 -5.72 9.92
C ALA A 84 9.63 -5.87 9.70
N LEU A 85 10.13 -7.11 9.77
CA LEU A 85 11.54 -7.39 9.50
C LEU A 85 11.90 -7.15 8.03
N ALA A 86 11.03 -7.55 7.09
CA ALA A 86 11.23 -7.30 5.67
C ALA A 86 11.24 -5.79 5.34
N ALA A 87 10.33 -5.00 5.94
CA ALA A 87 10.29 -3.56 5.80
C ALA A 87 11.58 -2.91 6.32
N LYS A 88 12.09 -3.37 7.48
CA LYS A 88 13.39 -2.93 8.02
C LYS A 88 14.52 -3.24 7.04
N MET A 89 14.58 -4.46 6.51
CA MET A 89 15.60 -4.88 5.55
C MET A 89 15.54 -4.06 4.25
N LEU A 90 14.35 -3.81 3.71
CA LEU A 90 14.15 -2.95 2.53
C LEU A 90 14.72 -1.55 2.77
N LYS A 91 14.43 -0.96 3.94
CA LYS A 91 14.90 0.38 4.27
C LYS A 91 16.41 0.44 4.48
N GLU A 92 16.97 -0.46 5.28
CA GLU A 92 18.38 -0.41 5.69
C GLU A 92 19.34 -0.88 4.58
N ILE A 93 18.94 -1.88 3.79
CA ILE A 93 19.82 -2.48 2.77
C ILE A 93 19.60 -1.84 1.40
N TYR A 94 18.34 -1.51 1.05
CA TYR A 94 17.98 -1.07 -0.30
C TYR A 94 17.57 0.41 -0.37
N GLY A 95 17.41 1.10 0.77
CA GLY A 95 16.87 2.48 0.79
C GLY A 95 15.40 2.57 0.37
N ILE A 96 14.68 1.45 0.36
CA ILE A 96 13.28 1.36 -0.09
C ILE A 96 12.36 1.32 1.12
N THR A 97 11.33 2.15 1.11
CA THR A 97 10.28 2.16 2.14
C THR A 97 9.11 1.30 1.67
N LEU A 98 8.65 0.38 2.53
CA LEU A 98 7.42 -0.37 2.33
C LEU A 98 6.27 0.39 3.01
N LEU A 99 5.24 0.76 2.23
CA LEU A 99 4.06 1.44 2.75
C LEU A 99 2.82 0.56 2.59
N ASP A 100 1.94 0.61 3.58
CA ASP A 100 0.60 0.00 3.53
C ASP A 100 -0.37 1.02 2.93
N ASP A 101 -1.08 0.62 1.88
CA ASP A 101 -2.17 1.39 1.29
C ASP A 101 -3.42 1.21 2.18
N SER A 102 -3.53 2.07 3.19
CA SER A 102 -4.58 2.02 4.22
C SER A 102 -6.01 2.14 3.66
N GLN A 103 -6.17 2.68 2.45
CA GLN A 103 -7.47 2.82 1.79
C GLN A 103 -7.91 1.52 1.10
N SER A 104 -6.99 0.58 0.90
CA SER A 104 -7.24 -0.72 0.28
C SER A 104 -7.11 -1.84 1.31
N SER A 105 -7.83 -2.96 1.12
CA SER A 105 -7.68 -4.12 1.98
C SER A 105 -6.26 -4.71 1.85
N LYS A 106 -5.35 -4.30 2.74
CA LYS A 106 -3.97 -4.81 2.90
C LYS A 106 -3.20 -4.93 1.58
N HIS A 107 -2.92 -3.81 0.93
CA HIS A 107 -2.00 -3.76 -0.21
C HIS A 107 -0.74 -2.99 0.17
N TYR A 108 0.40 -3.35 -0.40
CA TYR A 108 1.66 -2.68 -0.15
C TYR A 108 2.23 -2.05 -1.40
N ILE A 109 2.89 -0.91 -1.24
CA ILE A 109 3.72 -0.31 -2.29
C ILE A 109 5.16 -0.20 -1.80
N LEU A 110 6.09 -0.33 -2.75
CA LEU A 110 7.48 0.07 -2.53
C LEU A 110 7.65 1.50 -3.04
N VAL A 111 8.28 2.32 -2.21
CA VAL A 111 8.63 3.71 -2.49
C VAL A 111 10.13 3.85 -2.29
N ASN A 112 10.83 4.35 -3.30
CA ASN A 112 12.25 4.59 -3.16
C ASN A 112 12.48 5.96 -2.51
N ALA A 113 13.06 6.00 -1.30
CA ALA A 113 13.33 7.23 -0.58
C ALA A 113 14.67 7.90 -0.99
N MET A 114 15.38 7.35 -1.97
CA MET A 114 16.60 7.92 -2.51
C MET A 114 16.26 9.17 -3.32
N LYS A 115 16.37 10.33 -2.63
CA LYS A 115 16.33 11.67 -3.22
C LYS A 115 17.37 11.75 -4.34
N HIS A 116 16.97 12.36 -5.45
CA HIS A 116 17.61 12.35 -6.76
C HIS A 116 17.29 11.11 -7.60
N GLN A 117 16.16 11.18 -8.30
CA GLN A 117 16.07 10.62 -9.64
C GLN A 117 17.02 11.40 -10.58
N GLU A 118 18.34 11.33 -10.35
CA GLU A 118 19.30 11.40 -11.45
C GLU A 118 19.08 10.23 -12.42
N HIS A 119 18.34 9.20 -12.00
CA HIS A 119 17.74 8.17 -12.84
C HIS A 119 16.44 8.60 -13.56
N MET A 120 16.28 9.89 -13.86
CA MET A 120 15.48 10.29 -15.03
C MET A 120 16.15 9.88 -16.36
N ASP A 121 17.27 9.14 -16.30
CA ASP A 121 17.63 8.13 -17.30
C ASP A 121 16.70 6.91 -17.20
N ALA A 122 15.39 7.15 -17.32
CA ALA A 122 14.44 6.10 -17.58
C ALA A 122 14.68 5.58 -19.01
N CYS A 123 14.42 4.30 -19.25
CA CYS A 123 14.33 3.75 -20.60
C CYS A 123 13.60 4.75 -21.52
N PRO A 124 14.07 5.04 -22.76
CA PRO A 124 13.43 6.04 -23.62
C PRO A 124 11.91 5.84 -23.75
N GLU A 125 11.46 4.59 -23.64
CA GLU A 125 10.07 4.14 -23.67
C GLU A 125 9.21 4.65 -22.50
N THR A 126 9.78 4.88 -21.31
CA THR A 126 9.03 5.33 -20.12
C THR A 126 9.20 6.82 -19.82
N ARG A 127 10.12 7.49 -20.53
CA ARG A 127 10.36 8.94 -20.37
C ARG A 127 9.11 9.78 -20.63
N GLY A 128 8.33 9.44 -21.65
CA GLY A 128 7.08 10.14 -21.96
C GLY A 128 6.06 10.05 -20.82
N ASP A 129 5.95 8.88 -20.20
CA ASP A 129 5.04 8.64 -19.08
C ASP A 129 5.42 9.47 -17.85
N MET A 130 6.72 9.55 -17.55
CA MET A 130 7.23 10.35 -16.43
C MET A 130 6.99 11.84 -16.65
N ILE A 131 7.19 12.34 -17.88
CA ILE A 131 6.92 13.75 -18.22
C ILE A 131 5.42 14.04 -18.12
N LEU A 132 4.56 13.17 -18.66
CA LEU A 132 3.11 13.34 -18.56
C LEU A 132 2.64 13.35 -17.11
N LEU A 133 3.18 12.43 -16.29
CA LEU A 133 2.88 12.37 -14.87
C LEU A 133 3.33 13.65 -14.16
N ALA A 134 4.54 14.14 -14.43
CA ALA A 134 5.05 15.39 -13.86
C ALA A 134 4.15 16.58 -14.22
N ILE A 135 3.71 16.70 -15.48
CA ILE A 135 2.77 17.73 -15.93
C ILE A 135 1.48 17.70 -15.10
N ILE A 136 0.88 16.52 -14.93
CA ILE A 136 -0.39 16.36 -14.21
C ILE A 136 -0.21 16.68 -12.72
N LEU A 137 0.83 16.14 -12.08
CA LEU A 137 1.07 16.34 -10.65
C LEU A 137 1.40 17.80 -10.35
N SER A 138 2.23 18.46 -11.17
CA SER A 138 2.51 19.90 -11.06
C SER A 138 1.25 20.73 -11.24
N TYR A 139 0.41 20.43 -12.24
CA TYR A 139 -0.86 21.16 -12.40
C TYR A 139 -1.78 21.03 -11.17
N ILE A 140 -1.94 19.82 -10.63
CA ILE A 140 -2.74 19.60 -9.40
C ILE A 140 -2.14 20.38 -8.22
N PHE A 141 -0.82 20.35 -8.06
CA PHE A 141 -0.11 21.08 -7.02
C PHE A 141 -0.34 22.60 -7.13
N MET A 142 -0.29 23.14 -8.36
CA MET A 142 -0.52 24.56 -8.62
C MET A 142 -1.95 24.96 -8.30
N GLN A 143 -2.94 24.18 -8.75
CA GLN A 143 -4.35 24.52 -8.54
C GLN A 143 -4.85 24.31 -7.10
N THR A 144 -4.13 23.53 -6.30
CA THR A 144 -4.46 23.31 -4.88
C THR A 144 -3.76 24.30 -3.94
N ASN A 145 -3.05 25.30 -4.47
CA ASN A 145 -2.24 26.25 -3.69
C ASN A 145 -1.26 25.54 -2.74
N GLY A 146 -0.65 24.43 -3.20
CA GLY A 146 0.26 23.64 -2.38
C GLY A 146 -0.42 22.78 -1.31
N ARG A 147 -1.73 22.49 -1.43
CA ARG A 147 -2.43 21.51 -0.57
C ARG A 147 -2.61 20.14 -1.26
N TRP A 148 -1.56 19.64 -1.90
CA TRP A 148 -1.63 18.46 -2.77
C TRP A 148 -1.93 17.14 -2.05
N ARG A 149 -1.70 17.06 -0.72
CA ARG A 149 -1.96 15.85 0.09
C ARG A 149 -3.45 15.60 0.33
N ASP A 150 -4.23 16.66 0.49
CA ASP A 150 -5.61 16.57 0.99
C ASP A 150 -6.64 17.16 0.02
N SER A 151 -6.20 17.89 -1.00
CA SER A 151 -7.06 18.55 -1.99
C SER A 151 -6.81 18.02 -3.39
N GLY A 152 -7.86 17.98 -4.20
CA GLY A 152 -7.81 17.59 -5.60
C GLY A 152 -8.23 18.69 -6.56
N VAL A 153 -8.17 18.35 -7.83
CA VAL A 153 -8.69 19.17 -8.93
C VAL A 153 -9.71 18.35 -9.69
N GLU A 154 -10.88 18.95 -9.96
CA GLU A 154 -11.94 18.32 -10.76
C GLU A 154 -11.37 17.69 -12.04
N GLN A 155 -11.75 16.44 -12.32
CA GLN A 155 -11.26 15.66 -13.44
C GLN A 155 -11.39 16.45 -14.76
N THR A 156 -12.52 17.10 -14.98
CA THR A 156 -12.78 17.93 -16.17
C THR A 156 -11.78 19.07 -16.33
N LYS A 157 -11.31 19.69 -15.24
CA LYS A 157 -10.30 20.76 -15.27
C LYS A 157 -8.91 20.23 -15.60
N VAL A 158 -8.55 19.04 -15.12
CA VAL A 158 -7.29 18.39 -15.47
C VAL A 158 -7.28 18.01 -16.96
N LEU A 159 -8.37 17.41 -17.45
CA LEU A 159 -8.50 17.05 -18.86
C LEU A 159 -8.52 18.29 -19.78
N SER A 160 -9.20 19.35 -19.36
CA SER A 160 -9.21 20.61 -20.11
C SER A 160 -7.83 21.22 -20.20
N PHE A 161 -7.05 21.19 -19.11
CA PHE A 161 -5.67 21.66 -19.11
C PHE A 161 -4.79 20.84 -20.06
N LEU A 162 -4.87 19.51 -20.03
CA LEU A 162 -4.15 18.66 -20.99
C LEU A 162 -4.51 19.01 -22.43
N LYS A 163 -5.80 19.26 -22.71
CA LYS A 163 -6.24 19.71 -24.04
C LYS A 163 -5.64 21.06 -24.45
N THR A 164 -5.45 22.01 -23.52
CA THR A 164 -4.75 23.27 -23.84
C THR A 164 -3.28 23.07 -24.23
N LEU A 165 -2.68 21.97 -23.80
CA LEU A 165 -1.33 21.54 -24.20
C LEU A 165 -1.33 20.64 -25.45
N GLN A 166 -2.47 20.54 -26.15
CA GLN A 166 -2.69 19.64 -27.30
C GLN A 166 -2.57 18.14 -26.95
N ILE A 167 -2.77 17.79 -25.67
CA ILE A 167 -2.78 16.42 -25.17
C ILE A 167 -4.23 15.98 -24.97
N GLU A 168 -4.80 15.31 -25.97
CA GLU A 168 -6.18 14.81 -25.93
C GLU A 168 -6.24 13.35 -25.46
N THR A 169 -7.28 12.99 -24.69
CA THR A 169 -7.46 11.61 -24.19
C THR A 169 -8.13 10.68 -25.17
N ASP A 170 -8.80 11.23 -26.19
CA ASP A 170 -9.63 10.47 -27.12
C ASP A 170 -8.86 10.06 -28.39
N VAL A 171 -7.63 10.53 -28.53
CA VAL A 171 -6.73 10.27 -29.67
C VAL A 171 -5.39 9.76 -29.14
N ILE A 172 -4.71 8.91 -29.91
CA ILE A 172 -3.35 8.48 -29.59
C ILE A 172 -2.40 9.66 -29.88
N HIS A 173 -1.77 10.19 -28.84
CA HIS A 173 -0.81 11.28 -28.96
C HIS A 173 0.54 10.76 -29.48
N GLU A 174 1.21 11.50 -30.36
CA GLU A 174 2.47 11.08 -30.98
C GLU A 174 3.57 10.75 -29.95
N TYR A 175 3.78 11.65 -28.97
CA TYR A 175 4.75 11.46 -27.90
C TYR A 175 4.26 10.62 -26.70
N PHE A 176 3.04 10.87 -26.20
CA PHE A 176 2.52 10.25 -24.97
C PHE A 176 1.70 8.97 -25.21
N GLY A 177 1.40 8.62 -26.46
CA GLY A 177 0.57 7.48 -26.81
C GLY A 177 -0.88 7.63 -26.32
N ASP A 178 -1.46 6.53 -25.85
CA ASP A 178 -2.84 6.47 -25.34
C ASP A 178 -2.93 7.08 -23.92
N VAL A 179 -3.17 8.39 -23.85
CA VAL A 179 -3.20 9.17 -22.61
C VAL A 179 -4.24 8.64 -21.62
N LYS A 180 -5.39 8.14 -22.10
CA LYS A 180 -6.43 7.56 -21.24
C LYS A 180 -5.90 6.32 -20.52
N LYS A 181 -5.21 5.41 -21.22
CA LYS A 181 -4.54 4.27 -20.59
C LYS A 181 -3.44 4.70 -19.62
N LYS A 182 -2.70 5.78 -19.93
CA LYS A 182 -1.67 6.31 -19.01
C LYS A 182 -2.29 6.83 -17.71
N LEU A 183 -3.42 7.54 -17.78
CA LEU A 183 -4.15 8.00 -16.58
C LEU A 183 -4.61 6.81 -15.71
N ASP A 184 -5.13 5.75 -16.32
CA ASP A 184 -5.50 4.53 -15.60
C ASP A 184 -4.28 3.82 -15.00
N LEU A 185 -3.15 3.78 -15.71
CA LEU A 185 -1.89 3.25 -15.21
C LEU A 185 -1.39 4.04 -13.99
N PHE A 186 -1.36 5.37 -14.06
CA PHE A 186 -0.93 6.22 -12.94
C PHE A 186 -1.82 6.05 -11.71
N ARG A 187 -3.12 5.77 -11.91
CA ARG A 187 -4.05 5.41 -10.83
C ARG A 187 -3.72 4.04 -10.23
N SER A 188 -3.50 3.04 -11.08
CA SER A 188 -3.10 1.70 -10.63
C SER A 188 -1.77 1.72 -9.88
N GLN A 189 -0.84 2.60 -10.26
CA GLN A 189 0.45 2.81 -9.60
C GLN A 189 0.39 3.75 -8.39
N LYS A 190 -0.80 4.20 -7.97
CA LYS A 190 -0.98 5.08 -6.81
C LYS A 190 -0.25 6.42 -6.89
N TYR A 191 0.08 6.89 -8.09
CA TYR A 191 0.50 8.27 -8.30
C TYR A 191 -0.70 9.23 -8.35
N LEU A 192 -1.82 8.77 -8.90
CA LEU A 192 -3.07 9.52 -8.93
C LEU A 192 -4.17 8.78 -8.17
N GLU A 193 -4.99 9.54 -7.45
CA GLU A 193 -6.23 9.06 -6.87
C GLU A 193 -7.41 9.78 -7.54
N LEU A 194 -8.43 9.03 -7.94
CA LEU A 194 -9.67 9.58 -8.49
C LEU A 194 -10.76 9.43 -7.42
N VAL A 195 -11.11 10.54 -6.80
CA VAL A 195 -12.06 10.60 -5.68
C VAL A 195 -13.35 11.26 -6.14
N ARG A 196 -14.50 10.71 -5.75
CA ARG A 196 -15.80 11.35 -6.02
C ARG A 196 -15.98 12.57 -5.12
N ILE A 197 -16.46 13.66 -5.70
CA ILE A 197 -16.80 14.87 -4.95
C ILE A 197 -18.19 14.66 -4.36
N GLU A 198 -18.30 14.71 -3.04
CA GLU A 198 -19.57 14.58 -2.34
C GLU A 198 -20.54 15.69 -2.74
N ASN A 199 -21.84 15.38 -2.75
CA ASN A 199 -22.92 16.34 -2.94
C ASN A 199 -22.86 17.13 -4.26
N THR A 200 -22.39 16.50 -5.34
CA THR A 200 -22.43 17.06 -6.70
C THR A 200 -23.48 16.36 -7.57
N ASP A 201 -24.33 17.16 -8.24
CA ASP A 201 -25.28 16.70 -9.25
C ASP A 201 -25.07 17.49 -10.56
N PRO A 202 -24.60 16.87 -11.66
CA PRO A 202 -24.24 15.44 -11.79
C PRO A 202 -23.00 15.05 -10.95
N PRO A 203 -22.80 13.74 -10.66
CA PRO A 203 -21.64 13.27 -9.90
C PRO A 203 -20.32 13.68 -10.54
N LYS A 204 -19.50 14.42 -9.80
CA LYS A 204 -18.17 14.85 -10.24
C LYS A 204 -17.09 14.04 -9.53
N SER A 205 -15.93 13.94 -10.16
CA SER A 205 -14.73 13.33 -9.57
C SER A 205 -13.56 14.31 -9.68
N GLU A 206 -12.60 14.17 -8.79
CA GLU A 206 -11.35 14.94 -8.78
C GLU A 206 -10.14 14.03 -8.73
N TYR A 207 -9.06 14.49 -9.37
CA TYR A 207 -7.75 13.90 -9.25
C TYR A 207 -7.01 14.51 -8.06
N ARG A 208 -6.40 13.64 -7.25
CA ARG A 208 -5.49 13.97 -6.15
C ARG A 208 -4.15 13.29 -6.37
N TRP A 209 -3.11 13.79 -5.68
CA TRP A 209 -1.88 13.02 -5.56
C TRP A 209 -2.17 11.76 -4.75
N GLY A 210 -1.81 10.61 -5.31
CA GLY A 210 -1.92 9.34 -4.60
C GLY A 210 -0.75 9.10 -3.65
N LEU A 211 -0.89 8.08 -2.80
CA LEU A 211 0.12 7.72 -1.80
C LEU A 211 1.56 7.68 -2.35
N ARG A 212 1.77 7.14 -3.56
CA ARG A 212 3.13 7.08 -4.14
C ARG A 212 3.64 8.45 -4.56
N ALA A 213 2.81 9.28 -5.19
CA ALA A 213 3.21 10.64 -5.57
C ALA A 213 3.60 11.48 -4.35
N VAL A 214 2.84 11.36 -3.27
CA VAL A 214 3.08 12.08 -2.02
C VAL A 214 4.45 11.74 -1.39
N GLU A 215 4.96 10.54 -1.63
CA GLU A 215 6.17 10.00 -1.01
C GLU A 215 7.39 10.06 -1.95
N GLU A 216 7.21 9.87 -3.25
CA GLU A 216 8.31 9.89 -4.24
C GLU A 216 8.57 11.27 -4.85
N VAL A 217 7.55 12.13 -4.98
CA VAL A 217 7.68 13.41 -5.69
C VAL A 217 7.97 14.53 -4.70
N SER A 218 9.08 15.24 -4.91
CA SER A 218 9.39 16.43 -4.13
C SER A 218 8.44 17.57 -4.52
N PRO A 219 7.70 18.17 -3.58
CA PRO A 219 6.82 19.30 -3.90
C PRO A 219 7.61 20.53 -4.37
N ARG A 220 8.90 20.65 -3.99
CA ARG A 220 9.81 21.66 -4.53
C ARG A 220 10.10 21.42 -6.01
N GLU A 221 10.30 20.18 -6.42
CA GLU A 221 10.52 19.83 -7.83
C GLU A 221 9.24 20.07 -8.64
N ALA A 222 8.08 19.72 -8.11
CA ALA A 222 6.80 20.02 -8.75
C ALA A 222 6.59 21.53 -8.99
N LEU A 223 6.96 22.36 -8.00
CA LEU A 223 6.93 23.83 -8.12
C LEU A 223 7.98 24.36 -9.12
N THR A 224 9.18 23.77 -9.14
CA THR A 224 10.25 24.14 -10.08
C THR A 224 9.84 23.82 -11.51
N PHE A 225 9.31 22.62 -11.75
CA PHE A 225 8.78 22.20 -13.03
C PHE A 225 7.65 23.11 -13.51
N ALA A 226 6.72 23.47 -12.61
CA ALA A 226 5.66 24.42 -12.94
C ALA A 226 6.23 25.80 -13.34
N SER A 227 7.18 26.34 -12.57
CA SER A 227 7.86 27.61 -12.88
C SER A 227 8.52 27.60 -14.26
N GLU A 228 9.16 26.50 -14.64
CA GLU A 228 9.77 26.33 -15.96
C GLU A 228 8.70 26.32 -17.07
N MET A 229 7.58 25.62 -16.86
CA MET A 229 6.45 25.61 -17.80
C MET A 229 5.83 27.01 -17.99
N TYR A 230 5.73 27.80 -16.93
CA TYR A 230 5.14 29.14 -16.98
C TYR A 230 6.12 30.25 -17.42
N GLY A 231 7.37 29.91 -17.75
CA GLY A 231 8.30 30.85 -18.38
C GLY A 231 9.27 31.58 -17.45
N ARG A 232 9.78 30.89 -16.41
CA ARG A 232 10.87 31.33 -15.50
C ARG A 232 10.51 32.40 -14.47
N GLU A 233 9.33 32.30 -13.87
CA GLU A 233 9.13 32.97 -12.59
C GLU A 233 9.92 32.26 -11.50
N ARG A 234 10.70 33.00 -10.69
CA ARG A 234 11.36 32.44 -9.49
C ARG A 234 10.33 31.68 -8.65
N ILE A 235 10.62 30.47 -8.18
CA ILE A 235 9.66 29.67 -7.39
C ILE A 235 9.14 30.42 -6.15
N GLU A 236 9.88 31.39 -5.65
CA GLU A 236 9.50 32.30 -4.56
C GLU A 236 8.37 33.27 -4.91
N SER A 237 8.11 33.55 -6.21
CA SER A 237 6.99 34.41 -6.64
C SER A 237 5.64 33.79 -6.26
N TRP A 238 5.57 32.46 -6.24
CA TRP A 238 4.41 31.67 -5.83
C TRP A 238 4.36 31.56 -4.30
N ALA A 239 4.15 32.69 -3.62
CA ALA A 239 4.32 32.79 -2.16
C ALA A 239 3.54 31.74 -1.36
N ALA A 240 2.31 31.41 -1.77
CA ALA A 240 1.50 30.37 -1.12
C ALA A 240 2.12 28.97 -1.29
N HIS A 241 2.48 28.60 -2.51
CA HIS A 241 3.08 27.31 -2.85
C HIS A 241 4.46 27.15 -2.23
N PHE A 242 5.31 28.19 -2.32
CA PHE A 242 6.63 28.19 -1.73
C PHE A 242 6.56 28.05 -0.21
N LYS A 243 5.64 28.76 0.45
CA LYS A 243 5.39 28.59 1.89
C LYS A 243 5.02 27.15 2.22
N ALA A 244 4.04 26.56 1.52
CA ALA A 244 3.62 25.18 1.72
C ALA A 244 4.77 24.17 1.55
N VAL A 245 5.61 24.34 0.51
CA VAL A 245 6.81 23.54 0.28
C VAL A 245 7.78 23.65 1.46
N THR A 246 8.09 24.87 1.91
CA THR A 246 9.05 25.08 3.00
C THR A 246 8.56 24.55 4.35
N GLU A 247 7.25 24.63 4.62
CA GLU A 247 6.65 24.06 5.83
C GLU A 247 6.74 22.53 5.81
N TYR A 248 6.43 21.91 4.67
CA TYR A 248 6.58 20.47 4.47
C TYR A 248 8.03 20.00 4.64
N GLU A 249 9.01 20.69 4.04
CA GLU A 249 10.41 20.31 4.17
C GLU A 249 10.92 20.40 5.62
N LYS A 250 10.38 21.33 6.43
CA LYS A 250 10.71 21.45 7.85
C LYS A 250 10.13 20.31 8.69
N THR A 251 8.96 19.81 8.35
CA THR A 251 8.33 18.70 9.07
C THR A 251 8.95 17.36 8.70
N THR A 252 9.35 17.16 7.44
CA THR A 252 9.98 15.90 6.97
C THR A 252 11.46 15.76 7.33
N ARG A 253 12.17 16.85 7.68
CA ARG A 253 13.59 16.81 8.12
C ARG A 253 13.78 16.58 9.62
N ARG A 254 12.69 16.52 10.40
CA ARG A 254 12.71 16.18 11.84
C ARG A 254 12.48 14.68 12.02
#